data_AF-A0A1B8H3P4-F1
#
_entry.id   AF-A0A1B8H3P4-F1
#
_cell.length_a   1.000
_cell.length_b   1.000
_cell.length_c   1.000
_cell.angle_alpha   90.00
_cell.angle_beta   90.00
_cell.angle_gamma   90.00
#
_symmetry.space_group_name_H-M   'P 1'
#
loop_
_entity.id
_entity.type
_entity.pdbx_description
1 polymer ?
#
loop_
_entity_poly.entity_id
_entity_poly.type
_entity_poly.pdbx_seq_one_letter_code
_entity_poly.pdbx_strand_id
1 'polypeptide(L)'
;MSQYLKLGDDQSPVQLDPHSEVGAFKVVGHCAWAKPEDKITPDFLRSRVEPWLTALFQSEHLNILIGAGLSSAIQESATGTKPQGMGWIEDLKVCKAEIDSYVAKEGANKSEM
;
A
#
# COMPACT_ATOMS: atom_id res chain seq x y z
N MET A 1 -17.21 -1.33 0.27
CA MET A 1 -15.80 -1.49 -0.11
C MET A 1 -15.05 -1.78 1.18
N SER A 2 -14.49 -2.98 1.31
CA SER A 2 -13.77 -3.37 2.54
C SER A 2 -12.36 -2.80 2.48
N GLN A 3 -11.92 -2.19 3.58
CA GLN A 3 -10.58 -1.62 3.70
C GLN A 3 -9.74 -2.53 4.58
N TYR A 4 -8.45 -2.65 4.28
CA TYR A 4 -7.53 -3.48 5.06
C TYR A 4 -6.46 -2.58 5.68
N LEU A 5 -6.19 -2.79 6.96
CA LEU A 5 -5.18 -2.05 7.71
C LEU A 5 -4.24 -3.05 8.39
N LYS A 6 -2.93 -2.88 8.21
CA LYS A 6 -1.92 -3.63 8.95
C LYS A 6 -0.98 -2.63 9.62
N LEU A 7 -0.97 -2.60 10.95
CA LEU A 7 -0.02 -1.81 11.73
C LEU A 7 1.14 -2.70 12.16
N GLY A 8 2.26 -2.09 12.56
CA GLY A 8 3.47 -2.84 12.91
C GLY A 8 3.29 -3.83 14.07
N ASP A 9 2.33 -3.58 14.96
CA ASP A 9 1.99 -4.44 16.10
C ASP A 9 1.02 -5.58 15.74
N ASP A 10 0.37 -5.52 14.56
CA ASP A 10 -0.65 -6.47 14.15
C ASP A 10 -0.05 -7.77 13.58
N GLN A 11 -0.45 -8.91 14.14
CA GLN A 11 -0.06 -10.24 13.65
C GLN A 11 -0.64 -10.56 12.26
N SER A 12 -1.82 -10.01 11.93
CA SER A 12 -2.51 -10.20 10.65
C SER A 12 -3.21 -8.91 10.19
N PRO A 13 -3.42 -8.71 8.87
CA PRO A 13 -4.19 -7.58 8.36
C PRO A 13 -5.59 -7.54 8.99
N VAL A 14 -5.96 -6.37 9.49
CA VAL A 14 -7.27 -6.09 10.10
C VAL A 14 -8.21 -5.59 9.01
N GLN A 15 -9.37 -6.22 8.86
CA GLN A 15 -10.40 -5.77 7.93
C GLN A 15 -11.30 -4.73 8.61
N LEU A 16 -11.49 -3.60 7.93
CA LEU A 16 -12.33 -2.49 8.32
C LEU A 16 -13.53 -2.41 7.36
N ASP A 17 -14.72 -2.56 7.92
CA ASP A 17 -15.96 -2.30 7.20
C ASP A 17 -16.54 -0.94 7.62
N PRO A 18 -17.25 -0.25 6.71
CA PRO A 18 -17.96 0.97 7.07
C PRO A 18 -19.02 0.66 8.14
N HIS A 19 -19.10 1.52 9.16
CA HIS A 19 -20.18 1.51 10.14
C HIS A 19 -21.33 2.39 9.64
N SER A 20 -22.54 2.24 10.20
CA SER A 20 -23.76 2.93 9.73
C SER A 20 -23.69 4.46 9.76
N GLU A 21 -22.68 5.02 10.40
CA GLU A 21 -22.41 6.45 10.54
C GLU A 21 -21.21 6.84 9.66
N VAL A 22 -21.38 7.96 8.93
CA VAL A 22 -20.39 8.45 7.98
C VAL A 22 -19.06 8.75 8.70
N GLY A 23 -18.02 8.02 8.33
CA GLY A 23 -16.67 8.18 8.86
C GLY A 23 -16.32 7.28 10.04
N ALA A 24 -17.23 6.42 10.51
CA ALA A 24 -16.92 5.39 11.50
C ALA A 24 -16.68 4.02 10.83
N PHE A 25 -15.79 3.23 11.42
CA PHE A 25 -15.41 1.90 10.95
C PHE A 25 -15.71 0.85 12.01
N LYS A 26 -15.99 -0.37 11.57
CA LYS A 26 -16.07 -1.54 12.45
C LYS A 26 -14.95 -2.51 12.08
N VAL A 27 -14.34 -3.13 13.10
CA VAL A 27 -13.34 -4.18 12.89
C VAL A 27 -14.03 -5.50 12.66
N VAL A 28 -13.61 -6.18 11.60
CA VAL A 28 -13.98 -7.56 11.30
C VAL A 28 -12.78 -8.45 11.62
N GLY A 29 -12.95 -9.35 12.59
CA GLY A 29 -11.95 -10.33 12.99
C GLY A 29 -11.26 -10.05 14.33
N HIS A 30 -10.19 -10.80 14.60
CA HIS A 30 -9.43 -10.68 15.83
C HIS A 30 -8.36 -9.59 15.68
N CYS A 31 -8.42 -8.60 16.56
CA CYS A 31 -7.49 -7.48 16.57
C CYS A 31 -6.98 -7.28 18.00
N ALA A 32 -5.67 -7.05 18.18
CA ALA A 32 -5.07 -6.92 19.50
C ALA A 32 -5.58 -5.69 20.27
N TRP A 33 -6.14 -4.73 19.55
CA TRP A 33 -6.37 -3.39 20.06
C TRP A 33 -7.79 -2.86 19.90
N ALA A 34 -8.64 -3.57 19.19
CA ALA A 34 -10.06 -3.26 19.09
C ALA A 34 -10.83 -4.56 19.21
N LYS A 35 -11.97 -4.48 19.90
CA LYS A 35 -12.92 -5.60 19.94
C LYS A 35 -13.61 -5.68 18.57
N PRO A 36 -13.95 -6.89 18.11
CA PRO A 36 -14.79 -7.04 16.93
C PRO A 36 -16.10 -6.27 17.13
N GLU A 37 -16.57 -5.60 16.08
CA GLU A 37 -17.78 -4.75 16.06
C GLU A 37 -17.71 -3.45 16.87
N ASP A 38 -16.56 -3.12 17.49
CA ASP A 38 -16.41 -1.84 18.18
C ASP A 38 -16.36 -0.68 17.19
N LYS A 39 -16.90 0.47 17.62
CA LYS A 39 -16.95 1.68 16.82
C LYS A 39 -15.58 2.35 16.81
N ILE A 40 -14.92 2.31 15.66
CA ILE A 40 -13.65 3.02 15.43
C ILE A 40 -13.93 4.37 14.79
N THR A 41 -13.45 5.42 15.44
CA THR A 41 -13.39 6.77 14.87
C THR A 41 -12.07 6.98 14.11
N PRO A 42 -12.03 7.89 13.12
CA PRO A 42 -10.82 8.18 12.37
C PRO A 42 -9.75 8.83 13.25
N ASP A 43 -10.15 9.51 14.32
CA ASP A 43 -9.24 10.08 15.33
C ASP A 43 -8.43 8.99 16.06
N PHE A 44 -9.10 7.88 16.43
CA PHE A 44 -8.45 6.73 17.03
C PHE A 44 -7.45 6.06 16.07
N LEU A 45 -7.82 5.94 14.78
CA LEU A 45 -6.90 5.43 13.76
C LEU A 45 -5.68 6.33 13.59
N ARG A 46 -5.86 7.67 13.57
CA ARG A 46 -4.74 8.63 13.49
C ARG A 46 -3.79 8.48 14.65
N SER A 47 -4.30 8.43 15.88
CA SER A 47 -3.47 8.25 17.08
C SER A 47 -2.57 7.02 17.01
N ARG A 48 -2.93 6.00 16.22
CA ARG A 48 -2.15 4.78 16.06
C ARG A 48 -1.31 4.69 14.79
N VAL A 49 -1.76 5.30 13.70
CA VAL A 49 -0.99 5.37 12.44
C VAL A 49 0.12 6.41 12.55
N GLU A 50 -0.12 7.56 13.20
CA GLU A 50 0.83 8.67 13.30
C GLU A 50 2.15 8.28 13.96
N PRO A 51 2.19 7.55 15.10
CA PRO A 51 3.45 7.15 15.71
C PRO A 51 4.28 6.26 14.79
N TRP A 52 3.64 5.34 14.07
CA TRP A 52 4.33 4.43 13.15
C TRP A 52 4.81 5.16 11.90
N LEU A 53 3.98 6.05 11.33
CA LEU A 53 4.34 6.91 10.21
C LEU A 53 5.49 7.87 10.59
N THR A 54 5.45 8.42 11.80
CA THR A 54 6.51 9.29 12.33
C THR A 54 7.81 8.52 12.53
N ALA A 55 7.76 7.34 13.15
CA ALA A 55 8.93 6.48 13.30
C ALA A 55 9.51 6.06 11.94
N LEU A 56 8.64 5.79 10.96
CA LEU A 56 9.01 5.48 9.59
C LEU A 56 9.78 6.66 8.95
N PHE A 57 9.27 7.89 9.05
CA PHE A 57 9.96 9.09 8.53
C PHE A 57 11.19 9.51 9.34
N GLN A 58 11.28 9.16 10.63
CA GLN A 58 12.47 9.36 11.44
C GLN A 58 13.57 8.33 11.14
N SER A 59 13.20 7.17 10.59
CA SER A 59 14.19 6.19 10.14
C SER A 59 14.86 6.71 8.87
N GLU A 60 16.03 7.34 9.04
CA GLU A 60 16.85 7.91 7.96
C GLU A 60 17.09 6.90 6.81
N HIS A 61 17.13 5.60 7.14
CA HIS A 61 17.33 4.50 6.21
C HIS A 61 16.12 4.15 5.33
N LEU A 62 14.91 4.61 5.65
CA LEU A 62 13.72 4.36 4.82
C LEU A 62 13.85 4.99 3.43
N ASN A 63 14.42 6.20 3.38
CA ASN A 63 14.58 6.94 2.14
C ASN A 63 15.53 6.20 1.16
N ILE A 64 16.51 5.47 1.70
CA ILE A 64 17.39 4.57 0.92
C ILE A 64 16.64 3.32 0.46
N LEU A 65 15.76 2.76 1.30
CA LEU A 65 15.06 1.49 1.03
C LEU A 65 13.91 1.64 0.03
N ILE A 66 13.18 2.75 0.09
CA ILE A 66 12.03 3.05 -0.78
C ILE A 66 12.49 3.70 -2.10
N GLY A 67 13.63 4.39 -2.09
CA GLY A 67 14.15 5.13 -3.23
C GLY A 67 13.11 6.09 -3.82
N ALA A 68 13.10 6.21 -5.14
CA ALA A 68 12.10 7.04 -5.85
C ALA A 68 10.72 6.36 -6.01
N GLY A 69 10.54 5.12 -5.51
CA GLY A 69 9.35 4.31 -5.78
C GLY A 69 8.06 4.88 -5.20
N LEU A 70 8.08 5.36 -3.95
CA LEU A 70 6.90 5.93 -3.30
C LEU A 70 6.46 7.24 -3.95
N SER A 71 7.40 8.16 -4.20
CA SER A 71 7.10 9.44 -4.87
C SER A 71 6.55 9.23 -6.28
N SER A 72 7.08 8.21 -6.98
CA SER A 72 6.63 7.82 -8.32
C SER A 72 5.20 7.28 -8.32
N ALA A 73 4.86 6.41 -7.36
CA ALA A 73 3.51 5.86 -7.22
C ALA A 73 2.48 6.93 -6.81
N ILE A 74 2.86 7.86 -5.93
CA ILE A 74 1.99 8.99 -5.54
C ILE A 74 1.75 9.90 -6.74
N GLN A 75 2.80 10.22 -7.51
CA GLN A 75 2.65 10.99 -8.75
C GLN A 75 1.65 10.30 -9.69
N GLU A 76 1.85 9.01 -9.98
CA GLU A 76 0.96 8.25 -10.87
C GLU A 76 -0.48 8.25 -10.37
N SER A 77 -0.71 8.08 -9.07
CA SER A 77 -2.04 8.11 -8.49
C SER A 77 -2.70 9.50 -8.55
N ALA A 78 -1.91 10.59 -8.47
CA ALA A 78 -2.43 11.96 -8.44
C ALA A 78 -2.65 12.53 -9.84
N THR A 79 -1.76 12.25 -10.79
CA THR A 79 -1.81 12.80 -12.15
C THR A 79 -2.36 11.81 -13.16
N GLY A 80 -2.50 10.52 -12.82
CA GLY A 80 -2.84 9.45 -13.75
C GLY A 80 -1.75 9.21 -14.81
N THR A 81 -0.59 9.86 -14.68
CA THR A 81 0.50 9.80 -15.64
C THR A 81 1.68 9.07 -15.03
N LYS A 82 2.31 8.21 -15.84
CA LYS A 82 3.47 7.44 -15.39
C LYS A 82 4.58 8.39 -14.92
N PRO A 83 5.25 8.06 -13.81
CA PRO A 83 6.27 8.90 -13.22
C PRO A 83 7.47 9.08 -14.17
N GLN A 84 8.10 10.26 -14.12
CA GLN A 84 9.26 10.64 -14.96
C GLN A 84 10.55 9.96 -14.49
N GLY A 85 10.49 8.65 -14.23
CA GLY A 85 11.64 7.80 -13.94
C GLY A 85 12.22 7.18 -15.21
N MET A 86 13.05 6.14 -15.05
CA MET A 86 13.39 5.26 -16.18
C MET A 86 12.12 4.56 -16.66
N GLY A 87 11.45 5.18 -17.62
CA GLY A 87 10.38 4.55 -18.38
C GLY A 87 10.88 3.26 -19.03
N TRP A 88 9.92 2.45 -19.49
CA TRP A 88 10.26 1.25 -20.25
C TRP A 88 11.16 1.62 -21.43
N ILE A 89 12.31 0.94 -21.55
CA ILE A 89 13.23 1.17 -22.67
C ILE A 89 12.59 0.56 -23.91
N GLU A 90 12.08 1.40 -24.80
CA GLU A 90 11.39 0.95 -26.00
C GLU A 90 12.36 0.57 -27.13
N ASP A 91 13.63 1.00 -27.06
CA ASP A 91 14.62 0.88 -28.13
C ASP A 91 15.74 -0.14 -27.85
N LEU A 92 15.46 -1.16 -27.04
CA LEU A 92 16.39 -2.27 -26.81
C LEU A 92 16.73 -2.99 -28.13
N LYS A 93 17.98 -2.83 -28.58
CA LYS A 93 18.49 -3.47 -29.81
C LYS A 93 18.73 -4.98 -29.69
N VAL A 94 18.83 -5.49 -28.47
CA VAL A 94 19.15 -6.89 -28.16
C VAL A 94 18.19 -7.39 -27.07
N CYS A 95 17.75 -8.64 -27.17
CA CYS A 95 16.90 -9.34 -26.19
C CYS A 95 15.52 -8.72 -25.88
N LYS A 96 15.04 -7.74 -26.66
CA LYS A 96 13.72 -7.13 -26.46
C LYS A 96 12.58 -8.16 -26.40
N ALA A 97 12.51 -9.05 -27.40
CA ALA A 97 11.45 -10.06 -27.48
C ALA A 97 11.45 -11.04 -26.30
N GLU A 98 12.63 -11.40 -25.79
CA GLU A 98 12.74 -12.29 -24.62
C GLU A 98 12.26 -11.59 -23.35
N ILE A 99 12.66 -10.32 -23.15
CA ILE A 99 12.23 -9.51 -22.01
C ILE A 99 10.71 -9.31 -22.02
N ASP A 100 10.13 -8.96 -23.17
CA ASP A 100 8.68 -8.79 -23.34
C ASP A 100 7.92 -10.09 -23.01
N SER A 101 8.46 -11.24 -23.45
CA SER A 101 7.85 -12.55 -23.17
C SER A 101 7.89 -12.94 -21.69
N TYR A 102 8.96 -12.58 -20.97
CA TYR A 102 9.08 -12.80 -19.53
C TYR A 102 8.12 -11.91 -18.75
N VAL A 103 8.02 -10.64 -19.14
CA VAL A 103 7.12 -9.66 -18.49
C VAL A 103 5.66 -10.07 -18.64
N ALA A 104 5.27 -10.57 -19.81
CA ALA A 104 3.92 -11.10 -20.05
C ALA A 104 3.60 -12.32 -19.15
N LYS A 105 4.55 -13.23 -18.96
CA LYS A 105 4.40 -14.40 -18.08
C LYS A 105 4.28 -14.02 -16.59
N GLU A 106 5.15 -13.13 -16.13
CA GLU A 106 5.14 -12.67 -14.73
C GLU A 106 3.91 -11.80 -14.41
N GLY A 107 3.45 -10.99 -15.37
CA GLY A 107 2.21 -10.21 -15.24
C GLY A 107 0.96 -11.10 -15.13
N ALA A 108 0.91 -12.22 -15.86
CA ALA A 108 -0.16 -13.20 -15.75
C ALA A 108 -0.16 -13.91 -14.38
N ASN A 109 1.01 -14.37 -13.90
CA ASN A 109 1.12 -15.05 -12.61
C ASN A 109 0.73 -14.17 -11.41
N LYS A 110 0.92 -12.84 -11.48
CA LYS A 110 0.52 -11.91 -10.41
C LYS A 110 -0.98 -11.61 -10.37
N SER A 111 -1.74 -11.94 -11.42
CA SER A 111 -3.19 -11.77 -11.47
C SER A 111 -3.97 -12.99 -10.93
N GLU A 112 -3.27 -14.07 -10.60
CA GLU A 112 -3.82 -15.32 -10.06
C GLU A 112 -3.52 -15.50 -8.55
N MET A 113 -2.96 -14.49 -7.87
CA MET A 113 -2.77 -14.44 -6.41
C MET A 113 -3.58 -13.33 -5.75
#